data_AF-A0A6J4SFJ9-F1
#
_entry.id   AF-A0A6J4SFJ9-F1
#
_cell.length_a   1.000
_cell.length_b   1.000
_cell.length_c   1.000
_cell.angle_alpha   90.00
_cell.angle_beta   90.00
_cell.angle_gamma   90.00
#
_symmetry.space_group_name_H-M   'P 1'
#
loop_
_entity.id
_entity.type
_entity.pdbx_description
1 polymer ?
#
loop_
_entity_poly.entity_id
_entity_poly.type
_entity_poly.pdbx_seq_one_letter_code
_entity_poly.pdbx_strand_id
1 'polypeptide(L)'
;MSGTSENPSVHLEAGKHGSPDEGVCVMELASMLGGESFSDYSRRICPVIGAFLRGYNDLLDDELRQDLRPTPSGCSTPGPTLR
;
A
#
# COMPACT_ATOMS: atom_id res chain seq x y z
N MET A 1 -21.29 20.92 -0.21
CA MET A 1 -20.02 20.86 0.54
C MET A 1 -19.39 19.51 0.26
N SER A 2 -18.68 19.38 -0.87
CA SER A 2 -17.95 18.15 -1.18
C SER A 2 -16.66 18.16 -0.38
N GLY A 3 -16.58 17.34 0.66
CA GLY A 3 -15.35 17.14 1.41
C GLY A 3 -14.30 16.56 0.48
N THR A 4 -13.17 17.24 0.36
CA THR A 4 -11.96 16.63 -0.16
C THR A 4 -11.62 15.48 0.79
N SER A 5 -11.62 14.26 0.28
CA SER A 5 -11.14 13.10 1.04
C SER A 5 -9.62 13.22 1.09
N GLU A 6 -9.12 14.05 1.99
CA GLU A 6 -7.72 14.08 2.38
C GLU A 6 -7.40 12.65 2.85
N ASN A 7 -6.74 11.86 2.00
CA ASN A 7 -6.36 10.50 2.36
C ASN A 7 -5.31 10.65 3.46
N PRO A 8 -5.56 10.21 4.71
CA PRO A 8 -4.52 10.26 5.73
C PRO A 8 -3.30 9.51 5.20
N SER A 9 -2.12 10.10 5.30
CA SER A 9 -0.89 9.52 4.75
C SER A 9 -0.60 8.20 5.46
N VAL A 10 -0.96 7.08 4.83
CA VAL A 10 -0.67 5.73 5.34
C VAL A 10 0.84 5.49 5.24
N HIS A 11 1.44 5.03 6.33
CA HIS A 11 2.83 4.58 6.37
C HIS A 11 2.87 3.06 6.18
N LEU A 12 3.68 2.57 5.24
CA LEU A 12 3.78 1.15 4.98
C LEU A 12 4.79 0.47 5.91
N GLU A 13 4.37 -0.62 6.54
CA GLU A 13 5.18 -1.43 7.45
C GLU A 13 5.42 -2.84 6.89
N ALA A 14 6.49 -3.48 7.36
CA ALA A 14 6.82 -4.85 7.00
C ALA A 14 6.00 -5.85 7.81
N GLY A 15 5.64 -6.97 7.18
CA GLY A 15 4.87 -8.03 7.81
C GLY A 15 3.36 -7.83 7.71
N LYS A 16 2.65 -8.66 8.47
CA LYS A 16 1.18 -8.72 8.50
C LYS A 16 0.67 -8.14 9.81
N HIS A 17 -0.43 -7.40 9.72
CA HIS A 17 -1.05 -6.69 10.83
C HIS A 17 -2.48 -7.20 11.07
N GLY A 18 -2.98 -7.05 12.30
CA GLY A 18 -4.35 -7.42 12.69
C GLY A 18 -5.37 -6.30 12.44
N SER A 19 -4.92 -5.04 12.47
CA SER A 19 -5.72 -3.86 12.21
C SER A 19 -4.87 -2.73 11.61
N PRO A 20 -5.49 -1.71 10.99
CA PRO A 20 -4.77 -0.54 10.49
C PRO A 20 -4.01 0.25 11.56
N ASP A 21 -4.40 0.14 12.84
CA ASP A 21 -3.75 0.84 13.96
C ASP A 21 -2.40 0.20 14.35
N GLU A 22 -2.17 -1.05 13.94
CA GLU A 22 -0.92 -1.80 14.19
C GLU A 22 0.11 -1.61 13.08
N GLY A 23 -0.26 -0.94 11.98
CA GLY A 23 0.54 -0.86 10.76
C GLY A 23 -0.24 -1.36 9.54
N VAL A 24 0.30 -1.11 8.34
CA VAL A 24 -0.32 -1.51 7.08
C VAL A 24 0.76 -1.94 6.09
N CYS A 25 0.68 -3.15 5.54
CA CYS A 25 1.49 -3.55 4.38
C CYS A 25 0.80 -3.17 3.06
N VAL A 26 1.53 -3.24 1.95
CA VAL A 26 0.97 -2.88 0.62
C VAL A 26 -0.30 -3.66 0.25
N MET A 27 -0.41 -4.93 0.68
CA MET A 27 -1.58 -5.77 0.39
C MET A 27 -2.78 -5.44 1.26
N GLU A 28 -2.54 -5.08 2.52
CA GLU A 28 -3.58 -4.59 3.43
C GLU A 28 -4.13 -3.24 2.97
N LEU A 29 -3.24 -2.33 2.54
CA LEU A 29 -3.64 -1.07 1.91
C LEU A 29 -4.48 -1.31 0.65
N ALA A 30 -4.08 -2.27 -0.19
CA ALA A 30 -4.84 -2.61 -1.39
C ALA A 30 -6.24 -3.15 -1.05
N SER A 31 -6.36 -3.99 -0.01
CA SER A 31 -7.66 -4.44 0.51
C SER A 31 -8.53 -3.27 0.98
N MET A 32 -7.95 -2.32 1.73
CA MET A 32 -8.66 -1.11 2.20
C MET A 32 -9.16 -0.24 1.03
N LEU A 33 -8.29 0.05 0.06
CA LEU A 33 -8.65 0.83 -1.13
C LEU A 33 -9.66 0.11 -2.02
N GLY A 34 -9.62 -1.23 -2.01
CA GLY A 34 -10.62 -2.09 -2.63
C GLY A 34 -11.96 -2.14 -1.91
N GLY A 35 -12.08 -1.58 -0.70
CA GLY A 35 -13.27 -1.72 0.14
C GLY A 35 -13.50 -3.16 0.61
N GLU A 36 -12.44 -3.96 0.72
CA GLU A 36 -12.46 -5.29 1.30
C GLU A 36 -12.19 -5.23 2.82
N SER A 37 -12.43 -6.33 3.53
CA SER A 37 -11.97 -6.47 4.91
C SER A 37 -10.45 -6.34 4.98
N PHE A 38 -9.93 -5.71 6.04
CA PHE A 38 -8.49 -5.58 6.27
C PHE A 38 -7.82 -6.95 6.26
N SER A 39 -6.92 -7.17 5.31
CA SER A 39 -6.30 -8.46 5.03
C SER A 39 -5.13 -8.28 4.06
N ASP A 40 -4.06 -9.02 4.28
CA ASP A 40 -2.95 -9.17 3.34
C ASP A 40 -3.28 -10.13 2.16
N TYR A 41 -4.49 -10.69 2.13
CA TYR A 41 -5.05 -11.54 1.08
C TYR A 41 -6.30 -10.89 0.46
N SER A 42 -6.10 -9.87 -0.37
CA SER A 42 -7.17 -9.28 -1.19
C SER A 42 -7.73 -10.29 -2.20
N ARG A 43 -9.06 -10.35 -2.36
CA ARG A 43 -9.72 -11.19 -3.39
C ARG A 43 -9.67 -10.55 -4.78
N ARG A 44 -9.35 -9.26 -4.87
CA ARG A 44 -9.26 -8.51 -6.13
C ARG A 44 -7.88 -8.62 -6.78
N ILE A 45 -6.88 -9.10 -6.06
CA ILE A 45 -5.51 -9.25 -6.57
C ILE A 45 -5.26 -10.72 -6.93
N CYS A 46 -4.61 -10.93 -8.08
CA CYS A 46 -4.15 -12.25 -8.49
C CYS A 46 -3.28 -12.88 -7.39
N PRO A 47 -3.53 -14.14 -6.97
CA PRO A 47 -2.76 -14.77 -5.87
C PRO A 47 -1.24 -14.74 -6.06
N VAL A 48 -0.76 -14.87 -7.30
CA VAL A 48 0.67 -14.81 -7.64
C VAL A 48 1.23 -13.39 -7.41
N ILE A 49 0.51 -12.36 -7.86
CA ILE A 49 0.90 -10.97 -7.64
C ILE A 49 0.86 -10.64 -6.14
N GLY A 50 -0.17 -11.09 -5.44
CA GLY A 50 -0.26 -10.89 -3.99
C GLY A 50 0.89 -11.55 -3.22
N ALA A 51 1.29 -12.76 -3.62
CA ALA A 51 2.46 -13.43 -3.02
C ALA A 51 3.75 -12.66 -3.27
N PHE A 52 3.96 -12.17 -4.50
CA PHE A 52 5.11 -11.34 -4.83
C PHE A 52 5.11 -10.03 -4.01
N LEU A 53 3.99 -9.32 -3.94
CA LEU A 53 3.89 -8.03 -3.26
C LEU A 53 4.11 -8.14 -1.75
N ARG A 54 3.66 -9.23 -1.09
CA ARG A 54 3.97 -9.48 0.33
C ARG A 54 5.48 -9.63 0.55
N GLY A 55 6.12 -10.49 -0.25
CA GLY A 55 7.57 -10.69 -0.15
C GLY A 55 8.35 -9.40 -0.49
N TYR A 56 7.93 -8.67 -1.51
CA TYR A 56 8.58 -7.42 -1.91
C TYR A 56 8.44 -6.33 -0.84
N ASN A 57 7.24 -6.15 -0.27
CA ASN A 57 6.99 -5.24 0.85
C ASN A 57 7.93 -5.50 2.03
N ASP A 58 8.11 -6.76 2.38
CA ASP A 58 8.88 -7.18 3.56
C ASP A 58 10.40 -7.09 3.34
N LEU A 59 10.86 -7.18 2.08
CA LEU A 59 12.27 -7.12 1.71
C LEU A 59 12.81 -5.70 1.55
N LEU A 60 11.94 -4.72 1.28
CA LEU A 60 12.35 -3.33 1.17
C LEU A 60 12.68 -2.76 2.55
N ASP A 61 13.66 -1.86 2.59
CA ASP A 61 13.84 -0.97 3.75
C ASP A 61 12.66 0.00 3.88
N ASP A 62 12.63 0.72 5.00
CA ASP A 62 11.50 1.56 5.35
C ASP A 62 11.26 2.70 4.35
N GLU A 63 12.33 3.34 3.88
CA GLU A 63 12.26 4.46 2.95
C GLU A 63 11.72 3.99 1.59
N LEU A 64 12.30 2.92 1.02
CA LEU A 64 11.88 2.40 -0.28
C LEU A 64 10.48 1.78 -0.24
N ARG A 65 10.04 1.23 0.90
CA ARG A 65 8.68 0.67 1.02
C ARG A 65 7.62 1.75 0.80
N GLN A 66 7.90 3.00 1.16
CA GLN A 66 6.97 4.10 0.99
C GLN A 66 6.67 4.44 -0.49
N ASP A 67 7.52 4.00 -1.43
CA ASP A 67 7.27 4.14 -2.87
C ASP A 67 6.20 3.18 -3.40
N LEU A 68 5.83 2.15 -2.62
CA LEU A 68 4.75 1.23 -2.99
C LEU A 68 3.35 1.83 -2.81
N ARG A 69 3.26 3.01 -2.18
CA ARG A 69 1.97 3.67 -1.96
C ARG A 69 1.40 4.14 -3.29
N PRO A 70 0.12 3.87 -3.57
CA PRO A 70 -0.52 4.38 -4.76
C PRO A 70 -0.51 5.92 -4.72
N THR A 71 0.10 6.51 -5.74
CA THR A 71 0.03 7.94 -5.95
C THR A 71 -1.40 8.31 -6.34
N PRO A 72 -1.96 9.42 -5.84
CA PRO A 72 -3.21 9.93 -6.37
C PRO A 72 -3.01 10.17 -7.87
N SER A 73 -3.74 9.44 -8.69
CA SER A 73 -3.73 9.56 -10.15
C SER A 73 -4.28 10.92 -10.53
N GLY A 74 -3.40 11.91 -10.57
CA GLY A 74 -3.71 13.32 -10.81
C GLY A 74 -2.51 14.26 -10.85
N CYS A 75 -1.31 13.83 -10.43
CA CYS A 75 -0.10 14.65 -10.56
C CYS A 75 1.07 13.80 -11.07
N SER A 76 1.48 14.03 -12.31
CA SER A 76 2.76 13.54 -12.83
C SER A 76 3.89 14.16 -12.04
N THR A 77 4.42 13.46 -11.04
CA THR A 77 5.76 13.76 -10.53
C THR A 77 6.77 13.09 -11.46
N PRO A 78 7.88 13.76 -11.85
CA PRO A 78 8.97 13.07 -12.51
C PRO A 78 9.46 11.94 -11.59
N GLY A 79 9.53 10.73 -12.13
CA GLY A 79 9.96 9.55 -11.39
C GLY A 79 11.37 9.72 -10.81
N PRO A 80 11.78 8.86 -9.87
CA PRO A 80 13.09 8.97 -9.23
C PRO A 80 14.18 8.89 -10.29
N THR A 81 15.05 9.90 -10.32
CA THR A 81 16.32 9.82 -11.05
C THR A 81 17.18 8.78 -10.34
N LEU A 82 17.17 7.55 -10.83
CA LEU A 82 18.16 6.55 -10.44
C LEU A 82 19.55 7.14 -10.71
N ARG A 83 20.39 7.19 -9.66
CA ARG A 83 21.81 7.56 -9.76
C ARG A 83 22.65 6.35 -10.13
#